data_AF-A0A1T5CTQ9-F1
#
_entry.id   AF-A0A1T5CTQ9-F1
#
_cell.length_a   1.000
_cell.length_b   1.000
_cell.length_c   1.000
_cell.angle_alpha   90.00
_cell.angle_beta   90.00
_cell.angle_gamma   90.00
#
_symmetry.space_group_name_H-M   'P 1'
#
loop_
_entity.id
_entity.type
_entity.pdbx_description
1 polymer ?
#
loop_
_entity_poly.entity_id
_entity_poly.type
_entity_poly.pdbx_seq_one_letter_code
_entity_poly.pdbx_strand_id
1 'polypeptide(L)'
;MNDRELLELAAKAYGPEVEWDGDGWVITSKFRGHLTNYEAWNPLADDGDALRLAAKLEMNVGNGIRRSIEAWTVSEDDGGVYRGVEPKGDDVCAATRRAIVRAAAAVQQAKEAA
;
A
#
# COMPACT_ATOMS: atom_id res chain seq x y z
N MET A 1 -12.18 -9.25 -2.39
CA MET A 1 -11.75 -8.11 -1.57
C MET A 1 -12.25 -6.84 -2.23
N ASN A 2 -13.03 -6.06 -1.50
CA ASN A 2 -13.44 -4.72 -1.94
C ASN A 2 -12.35 -3.68 -1.61
N ASP A 3 -12.51 -2.45 -2.07
CA ASP A 3 -11.50 -1.40 -1.90
C ASP A 3 -11.29 -1.00 -0.43
N ARG A 4 -12.33 -1.11 0.40
CA ARG A 4 -12.23 -0.83 1.85
C ARG A 4 -11.39 -1.88 2.58
N GLU A 5 -11.68 -3.15 2.36
CA GLU A 5 -10.90 -4.28 2.92
C GLU A 5 -9.44 -4.22 2.46
N LEU A 6 -9.24 -3.85 1.19
CA LEU A 6 -7.93 -3.69 0.58
C LEU A 6 -7.12 -2.56 1.25
N LEU A 7 -7.75 -1.41 1.48
CA LEU A 7 -7.14 -0.29 2.19
C LEU A 7 -6.86 -0.62 3.66
N GLU A 8 -7.75 -1.34 4.34
CA GLU A 8 -7.56 -1.73 5.74
C GLU A 8 -6.33 -2.62 5.91
N LEU A 9 -6.18 -3.64 5.05
CA LEU A 9 -5.00 -4.51 5.08
C LEU A 9 -3.72 -3.75 4.73
N ALA A 10 -3.78 -2.82 3.77
CA ALA A 10 -2.63 -1.99 3.42
C ALA A 10 -2.23 -1.04 4.56
N ALA A 11 -3.19 -0.45 5.28
CA ALA A 11 -2.93 0.38 6.46
C ALA A 11 -2.23 -0.42 7.56
N LYS A 12 -2.75 -1.61 7.88
CA LYS A 12 -2.15 -2.53 8.86
C LYS A 12 -0.73 -2.96 8.44
N ALA A 13 -0.50 -3.20 7.14
CA ALA A 13 0.82 -3.50 6.62
C ALA A 13 1.78 -2.30 6.80
N TYR A 14 1.31 -1.08 6.51
CA TYR A 14 2.10 0.15 6.62
C TYR A 14 2.61 0.36 8.04
N GLY A 15 1.74 0.14 9.03
CA GLY A 15 2.10 0.20 10.45
C GLY A 15 1.21 1.15 11.27
N PRO A 16 1.56 1.38 12.54
CA PRO A 16 0.75 2.15 13.48
C PRO A 16 0.66 3.64 13.14
N GLU A 17 1.45 4.14 12.19
CA GLU A 17 1.36 5.53 11.75
C GLU A 17 0.07 5.82 10.98
N VAL A 18 -0.62 4.79 10.47
CA VAL A 18 -1.88 4.92 9.72
C VAL A 18 -3.05 4.43 10.57
N GLU A 19 -4.05 5.28 10.78
CA GLU A 19 -5.20 5.03 11.65
C GLU A 19 -6.52 5.40 10.96
N TRP A 20 -7.63 4.84 11.43
CA TRP A 20 -8.97 5.20 10.97
C TRP A 20 -9.55 6.31 11.85
N ASP A 21 -9.91 7.45 11.28
CA ASP A 21 -10.42 8.61 12.02
C ASP A 21 -11.95 8.66 12.16
N GLY A 22 -12.67 7.74 11.51
CA GLY A 22 -14.13 7.71 11.43
C GLY A 22 -14.65 7.87 10.01
N ASP A 23 -13.98 8.70 9.21
CA ASP A 23 -14.38 9.06 7.84
C ASP A 23 -13.40 8.50 6.79
N GLY A 24 -12.15 8.24 7.18
CA GLY A 24 -11.12 7.69 6.30
C GLY A 24 -9.89 7.21 7.04
N TRP A 25 -8.90 6.78 6.27
CA TRP A 25 -7.56 6.50 6.79
C TRP A 25 -6.76 7.80 6.82
N VAL A 26 -6.01 8.00 7.89
CA VAL A 26 -5.10 9.14 8.07
C VAL A 26 -3.72 8.63 8.43
N ILE A 27 -2.70 9.33 7.97
CA ILE A 27 -1.32 9.09 8.37
C ILE A 27 -0.85 10.20 9.33
N THR A 28 -0.21 9.78 10.41
CA THR A 28 0.39 10.69 11.38
C THR A 28 1.78 11.12 10.92
N SER A 29 1.99 12.44 10.81
CA SER A 29 3.29 13.02 10.45
C SER A 29 3.72 14.04 11.51
N LYS A 30 5.03 14.18 11.73
CA LYS A 30 5.56 15.24 12.62
C LYS A 30 5.62 16.55 11.85
N PHE A 31 4.76 17.49 12.20
CA PHE A 31 4.82 18.88 11.75
C PHE A 31 5.66 19.73 12.70
N ARG A 32 6.61 20.49 12.14
CA ARG A 32 7.56 21.36 12.89
C ARG A 32 8.29 20.65 14.04
N GLY A 33 8.51 19.35 13.93
CA GLY A 33 9.30 18.55 14.88
C GLY A 33 8.59 18.18 16.20
N HIS A 34 7.38 18.69 16.48
CA HIS A 34 6.69 18.41 17.73
C HIS A 34 5.15 18.46 17.67
N LEU A 35 4.55 18.94 16.58
CA LEU A 35 3.09 18.91 16.41
C LEU A 35 2.71 17.69 15.57
N THR A 36 1.77 16.88 16.06
CA THR A 36 1.19 15.80 15.24
C THR A 36 0.28 16.41 14.21
N ASN A 37 0.51 16.10 12.94
CA ASN A 37 -0.41 16.39 11.84
C ASN A 37 -1.07 15.09 11.39
N TYR A 38 -2.35 15.19 11.07
CA TYR A 38 -3.14 14.07 10.53
C TYR A 38 -3.45 14.41 9.08
N GLU A 39 -2.82 13.67 8.18
CA GLU A 39 -2.99 13.83 6.74
C GLU A 39 -3.87 12.71 6.23
N ALA A 40 -4.86 13.04 5.39
CA ALA A 40 -5.65 12.02 4.73
C ALA A 40 -4.73 11.08 3.96
N TRP A 41 -4.94 9.77 4.13
CA TRP A 41 -4.12 8.73 3.52
C TRP A 41 -5.01 7.83 2.65
N ASN A 42 -4.79 7.87 1.34
CA ASN A 42 -5.52 7.02 0.40
C ASN A 42 -4.63 6.61 -0.76
N PRO A 43 -3.86 5.51 -0.63
CA PRO A 43 -2.97 5.03 -1.69
C PRO A 43 -3.70 4.50 -2.93
N LEU A 44 -5.04 4.38 -2.93
CA LEU A 44 -5.81 4.09 -4.15
C LEU A 44 -6.09 5.35 -4.97
N ALA A 45 -6.08 6.53 -4.34
CA ALA A 45 -6.40 7.82 -4.97
C ALA A 45 -5.19 8.77 -5.09
N ASP A 46 -4.20 8.65 -4.21
CA ASP A 46 -3.02 9.51 -4.14
C ASP A 46 -1.73 8.75 -4.50
N ASP A 47 -0.99 9.28 -5.47
CA ASP A 47 0.26 8.67 -5.95
C ASP A 47 1.37 8.73 -4.91
N GLY A 48 1.39 9.79 -4.09
CA GLY A 48 2.37 9.97 -3.03
C GLY A 48 2.18 8.94 -1.92
N ASP A 49 0.94 8.70 -1.50
CA ASP A 49 0.61 7.68 -0.50
C ASP A 49 0.94 6.27 -0.99
N ALA A 50 0.63 5.97 -2.25
CA ALA A 50 1.00 4.70 -2.86
C ALA A 50 2.53 4.53 -2.88
N LEU A 51 3.28 5.56 -3.29
CA LEU A 51 4.73 5.48 -3.32
C LEU A 51 5.34 5.38 -1.92
N ARG A 52 4.83 6.11 -0.93
CA ARG A 52 5.25 5.97 0.48
C ARG A 52 4.99 4.57 1.01
N LEU A 53 3.83 3.99 0.69
CA LEU A 53 3.49 2.61 1.05
C LEU A 53 4.48 1.62 0.43
N ALA A 54 4.77 1.77 -0.87
CA ALA A 54 5.76 0.93 -1.55
C ALA A 54 7.15 1.06 -0.92
N ALA A 55 7.59 2.28 -0.62
CA ALA A 55 8.90 2.53 0.00
C ALA A 55 8.98 1.95 1.42
N LYS A 56 7.94 2.15 2.24
CA LYS A 56 7.86 1.64 3.63
C LYS A 56 7.94 0.12 3.69
N LEU A 57 7.37 -0.56 2.68
CA LEU A 57 7.34 -2.02 2.58
C LEU A 57 8.42 -2.60 1.64
N GLU A 58 9.38 -1.77 1.25
CA GLU A 58 10.53 -2.14 0.41
C GLU A 58 10.15 -2.85 -0.90
N MET A 59 9.07 -2.37 -1.52
CA MET A 59 8.53 -2.98 -2.73
C MET A 59 9.32 -2.61 -3.97
N ASN A 60 9.48 -3.60 -4.84
CA ASN A 60 9.81 -3.38 -6.24
C ASN A 60 8.52 -3.13 -7.03
N VAL A 61 8.47 -2.05 -7.81
CA VAL A 61 7.34 -1.70 -8.68
C VAL A 61 7.77 -1.78 -10.14
N GLY A 62 7.18 -2.73 -10.87
CA GLY A 62 7.49 -3.02 -12.25
C GLY A 62 6.35 -2.67 -13.20
N ASN A 63 6.60 -1.75 -14.12
CA ASN A 63 5.74 -1.52 -15.27
C ASN A 63 6.22 -2.39 -16.44
N GLY A 64 5.82 -3.65 -16.45
CA GLY A 64 6.30 -4.63 -17.42
C GLY A 64 5.79 -4.40 -18.85
N ILE A 65 6.46 -5.02 -19.82
CA ILE A 65 6.04 -5.08 -21.24
C ILE A 65 4.70 -5.83 -21.40
N ARG A 66 4.31 -6.64 -20.42
CA ARG A 66 3.18 -7.59 -20.45
C ARG A 66 1.84 -7.00 -20.00
N ARG A 67 1.38 -5.87 -20.54
CA ARG A 67 0.01 -5.31 -20.30
C ARG A 67 -0.47 -5.25 -18.83
N SER A 68 0.42 -5.36 -17.85
CA SER A 68 0.12 -5.38 -16.42
C SER A 68 1.18 -4.62 -15.64
N ILE A 69 0.77 -4.12 -14.49
CA ILE A 69 1.65 -3.54 -13.48
C ILE A 69 1.77 -4.54 -12.34
N GLU A 70 2.98 -4.69 -11.82
CA GLU A 70 3.27 -5.56 -10.69
C GLU A 70 3.98 -4.77 -9.59
N ALA A 71 3.60 -5.00 -8.34
CA ALA A 71 4.35 -4.60 -7.16
C ALA A 71 4.61 -5.83 -6.30
N TRP A 72 5.81 -5.98 -5.75
CA TRP A 72 6.13 -7.10 -4.89
C TRP A 72 7.22 -6.78 -3.87
N THR A 73 7.18 -7.51 -2.75
CA THR A 73 8.22 -7.51 -1.71
C THR A 73 8.50 -8.94 -1.24
N VAL A 74 9.64 -9.14 -0.59
CA VAL A 74 10.05 -10.42 0.00
C VAL A 74 10.13 -10.20 1.50
N SER A 75 9.41 -11.02 2.27
CA SER A 75 9.51 -10.95 3.73
C SER A 75 10.81 -11.57 4.22
N GLU A 76 11.48 -10.87 5.12
CA GLU A 76 12.69 -11.35 5.79
C GLU A 76 12.38 -12.47 6.80
N ASP A 77 11.16 -12.51 7.35
CA ASP A 77 10.77 -13.43 8.42
C ASP A 77 10.54 -14.86 7.89
N ASP A 78 9.85 -14.98 6.75
CA ASP A 78 9.42 -16.27 6.17
C ASP A 78 9.96 -16.52 4.75
N GLY A 79 10.67 -15.56 4.16
CA GLY A 79 11.13 -15.63 2.76
C GLY A 79 10.00 -15.57 1.73
N GLY A 80 8.77 -15.26 2.15
CA GLY A 80 7.58 -15.24 1.32
C GLY A 80 7.61 -14.09 0.31
N VAL A 81 7.20 -14.37 -0.93
CA VAL A 81 7.03 -13.33 -1.96
C VAL A 81 5.58 -12.88 -1.97
N TYR A 82 5.34 -11.62 -1.66
CA TYR A 82 3.99 -11.03 -1.67
C TYR A 82 3.86 -10.06 -2.82
N ARG A 83 2.84 -10.26 -3.66
CA ARG A 83 2.69 -9.57 -4.94
C ARG A 83 1.27 -9.08 -5.16
N GLY A 84 1.17 -7.87 -5.70
CA GLY A 84 -0.03 -7.34 -6.33
C GLY A 84 0.17 -7.22 -7.84
N VAL A 85 -0.84 -7.65 -8.61
CA VAL A 85 -0.85 -7.55 -10.07
C VAL A 85 -2.14 -6.87 -10.49
N GLU A 86 -2.02 -5.88 -11.37
CA GLU A 86 -3.17 -5.19 -11.97
C GLU A 86 -3.01 -5.08 -13.49
N PRO A 87 -4.08 -5.25 -14.28
CA PRO A 87 -4.06 -4.91 -15.70
C PRO A 87 -3.71 -3.44 -15.88
N LYS A 88 -2.88 -3.12 -16.88
CA LYS A 88 -2.43 -1.75 -17.14
C LYS A 88 -3.57 -0.78 -17.43
N GLY A 89 -4.64 -1.29 -18.07
CA GLY A 89 -5.84 -0.53 -18.42
C GLY A 89 -5.53 0.74 -19.22
N ASP A 90 -6.45 1.70 -19.14
CA ASP A 90 -6.29 3.03 -19.75
C ASP A 90 -5.57 4.00 -18.80
N ASP A 91 -5.67 3.78 -17.48
CA ASP A 91 -4.99 4.56 -16.44
C ASP A 91 -3.89 3.74 -15.75
N VAL A 92 -2.67 3.91 -16.25
CA VAL A 92 -1.47 3.24 -15.76
C VAL A 92 -1.15 3.66 -14.31
N CYS A 93 -1.44 4.90 -13.93
CA CYS A 93 -1.17 5.39 -12.58
C CYS A 93 -2.12 4.72 -11.59
N ALA A 94 -3.42 4.67 -11.90
CA ALA A 94 -4.39 3.94 -11.09
C ALA A 94 -4.06 2.45 -10.96
N ALA A 95 -3.66 1.80 -12.07
CA ALA A 95 -3.22 0.40 -12.05
C ALA A 95 -1.98 0.21 -11.16
N THR A 96 -1.03 1.15 -11.21
CA THR A 96 0.19 1.12 -10.39
C THR A 96 -0.13 1.26 -8.91
N ARG A 97 -0.93 2.26 -8.53
CA ARG A 97 -1.41 2.45 -7.16
C ARG A 97 -2.07 1.19 -6.64
N ARG A 98 -3.01 0.63 -7.40
CA ARG A 98 -3.76 -0.55 -6.98
C ARG A 98 -2.90 -1.82 -6.89
N ALA A 99 -1.90 -1.99 -7.76
CA ALA A 99 -0.92 -3.07 -7.64
C ALA A 99 -0.12 -2.99 -6.33
N ILE A 100 0.31 -1.78 -5.94
CA ILE A 100 1.02 -1.54 -4.66
C ILE A 100 0.11 -1.90 -3.47
N VAL A 101 -1.13 -1.39 -3.45
CA VAL A 101 -2.05 -1.66 -2.33
C VAL A 101 -2.37 -3.16 -2.21
N ARG A 102 -2.48 -3.89 -3.34
CA ARG A 102 -2.63 -5.36 -3.31
C ARG A 102 -1.42 -6.08 -2.75
N ALA A 103 -0.21 -5.65 -3.10
CA ALA A 103 1.01 -6.24 -2.54
C ALA A 103 1.06 -6.01 -1.02
N ALA A 104 0.71 -4.80 -0.54
CA ALA A 104 0.64 -4.49 0.88
C ALA A 104 -0.42 -5.35 1.59
N ALA A 105 -1.59 -5.50 1.00
CA ALA A 105 -2.64 -6.34 1.56
C ALA A 105 -2.21 -7.81 1.65
N ALA A 106 -1.50 -8.33 0.64
CA ALA A 106 -0.98 -9.70 0.66
C ALA A 106 0.04 -9.91 1.79
N VAL A 107 0.90 -8.92 2.07
CA VAL A 107 1.81 -8.95 3.24
C VAL A 107 1.01 -9.10 4.54
N GLN A 108 -0.01 -8.27 4.75
CA GLN A 108 -0.79 -8.33 5.98
C GLN A 108 -1.60 -9.63 6.11
N GLN A 109 -2.19 -10.10 5.02
CA GLN A 109 -2.93 -11.37 5.02
C GLN A 109 -2.04 -12.55 5.41
N ALA A 110 -0.79 -12.57 4.95
CA ALA A 110 0.15 -13.61 5.33
C ALA A 110 0.48 -13.56 6.83
N LYS A 111 0.70 -12.36 7.38
CA LYS A 111 0.91 -12.16 8.82
C LYS A 111 -0.27 -12.61 9.67
N GLU A 112 -1.50 -12.39 9.21
CA GLU A 112 -2.72 -12.79 9.92
C GLU A 112 -3.01 -14.30 9.82
N ALA A 113 -2.39 -15.00 8.86
CA ALA A 113 -2.56 -16.44 8.65
C ALA A 113 -1.50 -17.31 9.36
N ALA A 114 -0.44 -16.70 9.91
CA ALA A 114 0.64 -17.35 10.64
C ALA A 114 0.36 -17.45 12.14
#